data_AF-A0A967W137-F1
#
_entry.id   AF-A0A967W137-F1
#
_cell.length_a   1.000
_cell.length_b   1.000
_cell.length_c   1.000
_cell.angle_alpha   90.00
_cell.angle_beta   90.00
_cell.angle_gamma   90.00
#
_symmetry.space_group_name_H-M   'P 1'
#
loop_
_entity.id
_entity.type
_entity.pdbx_description
1 polymer ?
#
loop_
_entity_poly.entity_id
_entity_poly.type
_entity_poly.pdbx_seq_one_letter_code
_entity_poly.pdbx_strand_id
1 'polypeptide(L)' 'VEWRRHFHQNPELSNREEETAKYIAEYLRELGIEVETDVAHTGVVGVLEGEKEGPVVGLRADIDALPV' A
#
# COMPACT_ATOMS: atom_id res chain seq x y z
N VAL A 1 7.16 0.56 14.17
CA VAL A 1 8.56 0.70 13.68
C VAL A 1 9.00 -0.51 12.87
N GLU A 2 8.48 -1.71 13.17
CA GLU A 2 8.88 -2.95 12.47
C GLU A 2 8.64 -2.91 10.97
N TRP A 3 7.48 -2.43 10.49
CA TRP A 3 7.20 -2.30 9.04
C TRP A 3 8.22 -1.43 8.31
N ARG A 4 8.58 -0.29 8.90
CA ARG A 4 9.62 0.59 8.33
C ARG A 4 10.95 -0.18 8.17
N ARG A 5 11.33 -0.99 9.16
CA ARG A 5 12.57 -1.79 9.08
C ARG A 5 12.48 -2.88 8.02
N HIS A 6 11.32 -3.52 7.89
CA HIS A 6 11.08 -4.55 6.88
C HIS A 6 11.23 -3.98 5.46
N PHE A 7 10.55 -2.88 5.13
CA PHE A 7 10.68 -2.24 3.81
C PHE A 7 12.08 -1.67 3.56
N HIS A 8 12.74 -1.14 4.59
CA HIS A 8 14.10 -0.64 4.44
C HIS A 8 15.14 -1.76 4.23
N GLN A 9 14.87 -2.98 4.71
CA GLN A 9 15.71 -4.16 4.49
C GLN A 9 15.44 -4.83 3.13
N ASN A 10 14.24 -4.63 2.57
CA ASN A 10 13.81 -5.21 1.29
C ASN A 10 13.37 -4.09 0.32
N PRO A 11 14.29 -3.20 -0.10
CA PRO A 11 13.96 -2.12 -1.03
C PRO A 11 13.66 -2.68 -2.43
N GLU A 12 12.52 -2.28 -3.00
CA GLU A 12 12.15 -2.63 -4.37
C GLU A 12 12.16 -1.39 -5.28
N LEU A 13 12.58 -1.57 -6.53
CA LEU A 13 12.68 -0.48 -7.51
C LEU A 13 11.31 -0.15 -8.11
N SER A 14 11.22 1.06 -8.66
CA SER A 14 10.01 1.55 -9.33
C SER A 14 9.42 0.54 -10.34
N ASN A 15 8.13 0.24 -10.22
CA ASN A 15 7.37 -0.75 -11.01
C ASN A 15 7.78 -2.22 -10.81
N ARG A 16 8.46 -2.54 -9.71
CA ARG A 16 8.87 -3.90 -9.32
C ARG A 16 8.65 -4.17 -7.84
N GLU A 17 7.77 -3.42 -7.21
CA GLU A 17 7.43 -3.46 -5.79
C GLU A 17 6.41 -4.57 -5.48
N GLU A 18 6.64 -5.77 -6.00
CA GLU A 18 5.67 -6.88 -5.89
C GLU A 18 5.49 -7.34 -4.44
N GLU A 19 6.58 -7.48 -3.69
CA GLU A 19 6.51 -7.96 -2.30
C GLU A 19 6.02 -6.86 -1.36
N THR A 20 6.43 -5.61 -1.59
CA THR A 20 5.97 -4.44 -0.84
C THR A 20 4.48 -4.21 -1.05
N ALA A 21 3.98 -4.30 -2.29
CA ALA A 21 2.56 -4.19 -2.59
C ALA A 21 1.75 -5.30 -1.92
N LYS A 22 2.21 -6.56 -1.99
CA LYS A 22 1.56 -7.70 -1.30
C LYS A 22 1.47 -7.48 0.21
N TYR A 23 2.58 -7.08 0.85
CA TYR A 23 2.62 -6.82 2.29
C TYR A 23 1.61 -5.75 2.70
N ILE A 24 1.54 -4.64 1.95
CA ILE A 24 0.59 -3.56 2.22
C ILE A 24 -0.86 -4.04 2.01
N ALA A 25 -1.12 -4.77 0.93
CA ALA A 25 -2.46 -5.27 0.63
C ALA A 25 -2.97 -6.27 1.67
N GLU A 26 -2.13 -7.19 2.12
CA GLU A 26 -2.45 -8.13 3.21
C GLU A 26 -2.76 -7.37 4.51
N TYR A 27 -1.89 -6.42 4.88
CA TYR A 27 -2.09 -5.64 6.09
C TYR A 27 -3.38 -4.82 6.07
N LEU A 28 -3.71 -4.17 4.94
CA LEU A 28 -4.97 -3.44 4.80
C LEU A 28 -6.19 -4.38 4.88
N ARG A 29 -6.12 -5.57 4.30
CA ARG A 29 -7.19 -6.58 4.41
C ARG A 29 -7.37 -7.07 5.85
N GLU A 30 -6.29 -7.25 6.61
CA GLU A 30 -6.35 -7.61 8.04
C GLU A 30 -7.05 -6.54 8.88
N LEU A 31 -6.94 -5.26 8.48
CA LEU A 31 -7.67 -4.15 9.09
C LEU A 31 -9.15 -4.09 8.68
N GLY A 32 -9.61 -4.99 7.80
CA GLY A 32 -10.98 -5.00 7.29
C GLY A 32 -11.26 -3.93 6.23
N ILE A 33 -10.21 -3.40 5.59
CA ILE A 33 -10.32 -2.42 4.50
C ILE A 33 -10.49 -3.18 3.18
N GLU A 34 -11.32 -2.65 2.28
CA GLU A 34 -11.43 -3.18 0.93
C GLU A 34 -10.19 -2.77 0.13
N VAL A 35 -9.52 -3.73 -0.52
CA VAL A 35 -8.23 -3.50 -1.16
C VAL A 35 -8.26 -3.91 -2.63
N GLU A 36 -7.95 -2.96 -3.49
CA GLU A 36 -7.68 -3.17 -4.91
C GLU A 36 -6.15 -3.17 -5.14
N THR A 37 -5.66 -4.23 -5.77
CA THR A 37 -4.25 -4.40 -6.15
C THR A 37 -4.07 -4.24 -7.66
N ASP A 38 -2.82 -4.26 -8.13
CA ASP A 38 -2.47 -4.23 -9.55
C ASP A 38 -2.83 -2.90 -10.26
N VAL A 39 -3.08 -1.85 -9.47
CA VAL A 39 -3.33 -0.50 -9.97
C VAL A 39 -2.02 0.05 -10.53
N ALA A 40 -1.95 0.26 -11.85
CA ALA A 40 -0.70 0.63 -12.52
C ALA A 40 0.47 -0.33 -12.22
N HIS A 41 0.17 -1.65 -12.16
CA HIS A 41 1.08 -2.79 -11.95
C HIS A 41 1.34 -3.14 -10.49
N THR A 42 1.89 -2.24 -9.68
CA THR A 42 2.26 -2.53 -8.27
C THR A 42 1.51 -1.66 -7.26
N GLY A 43 0.61 -0.79 -7.72
CA GLY A 43 -0.16 0.09 -6.85
C GLY A 43 -1.22 -0.66 -6.03
N VAL A 44 -1.43 -0.17 -4.81
CA VAL A 44 -2.44 -0.66 -3.87
C VAL A 44 -3.36 0.49 -3.49
N VAL A 45 -4.67 0.28 -3.61
CA VAL A 45 -5.70 1.22 -3.19
C VAL A 45 -6.54 0.57 -2.11
N GLY A 46 -6.63 1.21 -0.94
CA GLY A 46 -7.52 0.82 0.15
C GLY A 46 -8.72 1.74 0.25
N VAL A 47 -9.92 1.19 0.26
CA VAL A 47 -11.18 1.92 0.45
C VAL A 47 -11.77 1.55 1.81
N LEU A 48 -11.90 2.56 2.67
CA LEU A 48 -12.59 2.44 3.95
C LEU A 48 -13.91 3.21 3.86
N GLU A 49 -15.02 2.48 3.76
CA GLU A 49 -16.35 3.07 3.79
C GLU A 49 -16.78 3.38 5.22
N GLY A 50 -17.11 4.65 5.49
CA GLY A 50 -17.67 5.07 6.77
C GLY A 50 -19.18 4.79 6.84
N GLU A 51 -19.73 4.75 8.05
CA GLU A 51 -21.16 4.46 8.28
C GLU A 51 -22.12 5.59 7.85
N LYS A 52 -21.59 6.76 7.49
CA LYS A 52 -22.38 7.95 7.17
C LYS A 52 -21.95 8.52 5.83
N GLU A 53 -22.92 9.03 5.08
CA GLU A 53 -22.65 9.81 3.88
C GLU A 53 -21.83 11.06 4.24
N GLY A 54 -20.83 11.34 3.42
CA GLY A 54 -19.88 12.42 3.68
C GLY A 54 -18.87 12.58 2.54
N PRO A 55 -17.99 13.59 2.66
CA PRO A 55 -16.93 13.81 1.68
C PRO A 55 -15.89 12.69 1.71
N VAL A 56 -15.30 12.40 0.55
CA VAL A 56 -14.21 11.42 0.41
C VAL A 56 -12.87 12.09 0.70
N VAL A 57 -12.02 11.43 1.49
CA VAL A 57 -10.65 11.87 1.80
C VAL A 57 -9.65 10.90 1.19
N GLY A 58 -8.69 11.41 0.41
CA GLY A 58 -7.60 10.63 -0.15
C GLY A 58 -6.30 10.80 0.63
N LEU A 59 -5.65 9.69 0.97
CA LEU A 59 -4.29 9.66 1.50
C LEU A 59 -3.39 8.92 0.50
N ARG A 60 -2.24 9.50 0.18
CA ARG A 60 -1.33 8.98 -0.83
C ARG A 60 0.09 8.89 -0.27
N ALA A 61 0.74 7.75 -0.49
CA ALA A 61 2.13 7.49 -0.14
C ALA A 61 2.86 6.81 -1.31
N ASP A 62 4.16 7.06 -1.42
CA ASP A 62 5.07 6.35 -2.33
C ASP A 62 5.69 5.15 -1.61
N ILE A 63 5.99 4.09 -2.37
CA ILE A 63 6.52 2.83 -1.84
C ILE A 63 7.85 2.41 -2.46
N ASP A 64 8.32 3.12 -3.50
CA ASP A 64 9.48 2.72 -4.29
C ASP A 64 10.82 3.17 -3.67
N ALA A 65 11.85 2.37 -3.91
CA ALA A 65 13.22 2.66 -3.52
C ALA A 65 14.07 3.14 -4.72
N LEU A 66 15.21 3.75 -4.42
CA LEU A 66 16.13 4.27 -5.42
C LEU A 66 17.34 3.34 -5.64
N PRO A 67 17.86 3.23 -6.88
CA PRO A 67 19.11 2.52 -7.17
C PRO A 67 20.30 3.43 -6.82
N VAL A 68 20.90 3.23 -5.65
CA VAL A 68 22.07 3.97 -5.14
C VAL A 68 23.28 3.09 -4.89
#